data_AF-A0A101N0G2-F1
#
_entry.id   AF-A0A101N0G2-F1
#
_cell.length_a   1.000
_cell.length_b   1.000
_cell.length_c   1.000
_cell.angle_alpha   90.00
_cell.angle_beta   90.00
_cell.angle_gamma   90.00
#
_symmetry.space_group_name_H-M   'P 1'
#
loop_
_entity.id
_entity.type
_entity.pdbx_description
1 polymer ?
#
loop_
_entity_poly.entity_id
_entity_poly.type
_entity_poly.pdbx_seq_one_letter_code
_entity_poly.pdbx_strand_id
1 'polypeptide(L)' 'MLATLTPLPQLRAGWAAEPKWDGSRAVVSVGQGQVVLWSRRGTQMAVAFPEVIAGAGRSLGLWRYRVVHVGAAQRH' A
#
# COMPACT_ATOMS: atom_id res chain seq x y z
N MET A 1 9.02 3.76 -1.28
CA MET A 1 8.68 4.54 -2.50
C MET A 1 8.11 5.90 -2.14
N LEU A 2 8.51 6.98 -2.80
CA LEU A 2 7.97 8.33 -2.64
C LEU A 2 7.66 8.94 -4.00
N ALA A 3 6.73 9.89 -4.03
CA ALA A 3 6.43 10.66 -5.23
C ALA A 3 7.37 11.87 -5.32
N THR A 4 7.72 12.25 -6.54
CA THR A 4 8.47 13.49 -6.84
C THR A 4 7.48 14.61 -7.09
N LEU A 5 7.68 15.76 -6.46
CA LEU A 5 6.88 16.96 -6.71
C LEU A 5 7.18 17.52 -8.11
N THR A 6 6.14 17.87 -8.86
CA THR A 6 6.26 18.55 -10.15
C THR A 6 5.31 19.76 -10.19
N PRO A 7 5.74 20.91 -10.72
CA PRO A 7 4.87 22.08 -10.87
C PRO A 7 3.82 21.90 -11.97
N LEU A 8 4.03 20.95 -12.90
CA LEU A 8 3.15 20.70 -14.04
C LEU A 8 2.85 19.19 -14.13
N PRO A 9 1.79 18.71 -13.46
CA PRO A 9 1.39 17.31 -13.54
C PRO A 9 0.69 17.05 -14.88
N GLN A 10 1.47 16.78 -15.93
CA GLN A 10 0.93 16.28 -17.19
C GLN A 10 0.69 14.77 -17.09
N LEU A 11 -0.56 14.34 -17.24
CA LEU A 11 -0.91 12.94 -17.30
C LEU A 11 -0.61 12.40 -18.72
N ARG A 12 0.53 11.73 -18.87
CA ARG A 12 0.97 11.17 -20.15
C ARG A 12 0.21 9.86 -20.46
N ALA A 13 0.17 9.49 -21.74
CA ALA A 13 -0.34 8.17 -22.13
C ALA A 13 0.42 7.06 -21.38
N GLY A 14 -0.32 6.09 -20.83
CA GLY A 14 0.23 5.00 -20.01
C GLY A 14 0.39 5.32 -18.52
N TRP A 15 0.02 6.52 -18.06
CA TRP A 15 0.04 6.89 -16.65
C TRP A 15 -1.36 6.82 -16.05
N ALA A 16 -1.45 6.47 -14.76
CA ALA A 16 -2.67 6.59 -13.97
C ALA A 16 -2.57 7.79 -13.03
N ALA A 17 -3.69 8.50 -12.84
CA ALA A 17 -3.82 9.55 -11.84
C ALA A 17 -4.63 9.02 -10.65
N GLU A 18 -4.14 9.28 -9.43
CA GLU A 18 -4.85 9.00 -8.19
C GLU A 18 -4.94 10.31 -7.38
N PRO A 19 -6.09 10.61 -6.75
CA PRO A 19 -6.20 11.74 -5.84
C PRO A 19 -5.15 11.66 -4.72
N LYS A 20 -4.55 12.80 -4.39
CA LYS A 20 -3.72 12.90 -3.18
C LYS A 20 -4.64 12.98 -1.96
N TRP A 21 -4.61 11.96 -1.13
CA TRP A 21 -5.28 11.96 0.17
C TRP A 21 -4.36 12.52 1.25
N ASP A 22 -4.85 13.47 2.04
CA ASP A 22 -4.15 13.95 3.24
C ASP A 22 -4.52 13.08 4.43
N GLY A 23 -3.54 12.34 4.93
CA GLY A 23 -3.72 11.42 6.03
C GLY A 23 -2.44 10.67 6.39
N SER A 24 -2.58 9.68 7.27
CA SER A 24 -1.47 8.80 7.61
C SER A 24 -1.18 7.84 6.47
N ARG A 25 0.05 7.87 5.96
CA ARG A 25 0.52 6.81 5.06
C ARG A 25 0.81 5.55 5.88
N ALA A 26 0.13 4.47 5.52
CA ALA A 26 0.31 3.18 6.16
C ALA A 26 0.52 2.03 5.16
N VAL A 27 1.13 0.94 5.64
CA VAL A 27 1.23 -0.34 4.95
C VAL A 27 0.49 -1.39 5.78
N VAL A 28 -0.40 -2.13 5.12
CA VAL A 28 -1.11 -3.27 5.72
C VAL A 28 -0.50 -4.55 5.20
N SER A 29 -0.04 -5.41 6.11
CA SER A 29 0.38 -6.78 5.81
C SER A 29 -0.68 -7.74 6.33
N VAL A 30 -1.13 -8.65 5.46
CA VAL A 30 -2.16 -9.65 5.79
C VAL A 30 -1.62 -11.03 5.43
N GLY A 31 -1.59 -11.95 6.39
CA GLY A 31 -1.09 -13.31 6.17
C GLY A 31 -0.91 -14.07 7.48
N GLN A 32 -0.78 -15.40 7.42
CA GLN A 32 -0.59 -16.26 8.60
C GLN A 32 -1.64 -16.02 9.71
N GLY A 33 -2.87 -15.69 9.34
CA GLY A 33 -3.95 -15.37 10.28
C GLY A 33 -3.77 -14.05 11.04
N GLN A 34 -2.90 -13.15 10.57
CA GLN A 34 -2.59 -11.87 11.20
C GLN A 34 -2.77 -10.70 10.23
N VAL A 35 -3.09 -9.54 10.80
CA VAL A 35 -3.11 -8.24 10.10
C VAL A 35 -2.20 -7.30 10.87
N VAL A 36 -1.25 -6.68 10.17
CA VAL A 36 -0.30 -5.73 10.77
C VAL A 36 -0.35 -4.40 10.01
N LEU A 37 -0.48 -3.30 10.76
CA LEU A 37 -0.52 -1.94 10.21
C LEU A 37 0.70 -1.15 10.66
N TRP A 38 1.48 -0.67 9.68
CA TRP A 38 2.71 0.09 9.89
C TRP A 38 2.59 1.51 9.35
N SER A 39 3.12 2.48 10.08
CA SER A 39 3.30 3.85 9.60
C SER A 39 4.41 3.92 8.54
N ARG A 40 4.45 5.03 7.79
CA ARG A 40 5.60 5.36 6.92
C ARG A 40 6.96 5.27 7.64
N ARG A 41 7.00 5.52 8.96
CA ARG A 41 8.23 5.52 9.77
C ARG A 41 8.47 4.19 10.50
N GLY A 42 7.68 3.15 10.22
CA GLY A 42 7.85 1.82 10.81
C GLY A 42 7.25 1.67 12.22
N THR A 43 6.36 2.58 12.63
CA THR A 43 5.64 2.47 13.92
C THR A 43 4.40 1.60 13.76
N GLN A 44 4.10 0.72 14.72
CA GLN A 44 2.82 0.01 14.72
C GLN A 44 1.65 0.96 15.01
N MET A 45 0.57 0.82 14.24
CA MET A 45 -0.58 1.73 14.30
C MET A 45 -1.89 1.04 14.63
N ALA A 46 -1.88 -0.27 14.90
CA ALA A 46 -3.11 -1.06 15.09
C ALA A 46 -4.04 -0.49 16.19
N VAL A 47 -3.47 -0.01 17.29
CA VAL A 47 -4.23 0.58 18.41
C VAL A 47 -4.97 1.86 18.01
N ALA A 48 -4.38 2.66 17.12
CA ALA A 48 -4.96 3.93 16.69
C ALA A 48 -6.01 3.77 15.58
N PHE A 49 -6.02 2.64 14.88
CA PHE A 49 -6.91 2.37 13.73
C PHE A 49 -7.49 0.95 13.78
N PRO A 50 -8.22 0.58 14.84
CA PRO A 50 -8.77 -0.77 14.99
C PRO A 50 -9.74 -1.17 13.87
N GLU A 51 -10.45 -0.20 13.28
CA GLU A 51 -11.36 -0.39 12.15
C GLU A 51 -10.65 -0.83 10.86
N VAL A 52 -9.42 -0.35 10.63
CA VAL A 52 -8.60 -0.76 9.49
C VAL A 52 -8.17 -2.21 9.64
N ILE A 53 -7.78 -2.61 10.86
CA ILE A 53 -7.43 -3.99 11.19
C ILE A 53 -8.63 -4.92 10.97
N ALA A 54 -9.79 -4.56 11.51
CA ALA A 54 -11.02 -5.34 11.36
C ALA A 54 -11.45 -5.46 9.89
N GLY A 55 -11.35 -4.37 9.12
CA GLY A 55 -11.64 -4.36 7.68
C GLY A 55 -10.72 -5.30 6.89
N ALA A 56 -9.41 -5.21 7.13
CA ALA A 56 -8.41 -6.05 6.47
C ALA A 56 -8.52 -7.54 6.88
N GLY A 57 -8.97 -7.84 8.10
CA GLY A 57 -9.23 -9.21 8.53
C GLY A 57 -10.41 -9.84 7.78
N ARG A 58 -11.43 -9.06 7.43
CA ARG A 58 -12.59 -9.56 6.66
C ARG A 58 -12.26 -9.84 5.19
N SER A 59 -11.28 -9.15 4.61
CA SER A 59 -10.87 -9.35 3.22
C SER A 59 -10.06 -10.63 2.98
N LEU A 60 -9.62 -11.34 4.03
CA LEU A 60 -8.87 -12.60 3.97
C LEU A 60 -9.57 -13.74 3.20
N GLY A 61 -10.88 -13.64 2.95
CA GLY A 61 -11.64 -14.59 2.12
C GLY A 61 -12.10 -14.07 0.75
N LEU A 62 -11.86 -12.80 0.43
CA LEU A 62 -12.54 -12.11 -0.69
C LEU A 62 -11.60 -11.65 -1.81
N TRP A 63 -10.28 -11.64 -1.60
CA TRP A 63 -9.33 -11.14 -2.58
C TRP A 63 -8.38 -12.23 -3.10
N ARG A 64 -8.71 -12.82 -4.26
CA ARG A 64 -7.76 -13.59 -5.08
C ARG A 64 -7.02 -12.62 -6.01
N TYR A 65 -6.04 -11.89 -5.52
CA TYR A 65 -5.01 -11.30 -6.39
C TYR A 65 -3.72 -12.11 -6.33
N ARG A 66 -3.23 -12.53 -7.50
CA ARG A 66 -1.91 -13.10 -7.69
C ARG A 66 -0.92 -11.94 -7.86
N VAL A 67 -0.11 -11.66 -6.86
CA VAL A 67 1.07 -10.81 -7.05
C VAL A 67 2.08 -11.63 -7.85
N VAL A 68 2.30 -11.25 -9.11
CA VAL A 68 3.38 -11.81 -9.93
C VAL A 68 4.62 -10.96 -9.64
N HIS A 69 5.59 -11.52 -8.92
CA HIS A 69 6.91 -10.90 -8.80
C HIS A 69 7.60 -10.94 -10.17
N VAL A 70 7.67 -9.81 -10.87
CA VAL A 70 8.58 -9.65 -12.01
C VAL A 70 9.93 -9.20 -11.45
N GLY A 71 10.78 -10.17 -11.11
CA GLY A 71 12.18 -9.91 -10.79
C GLY A 71 12.93 -9.58 -12.07
N ALA A 72 13.32 -8.31 -12.26
CA ALA A 72 14.29 -7.95 -13.28
C ALA A 72 15.67 -8.44 -12.81
N ALA A 73 16.19 -9.44 -13.51
CA ALA A 73 17.55 -9.92 -13.35
C ALA A 73 18.55 -8.77 -13.59
N GLN A 74 19.33 -8.44 -12.55
CA GLN A 74 20.57 -7.70 -12.70
C GLN A 74 21.52 -8.57 -13.54
N ARG A 75 21.98 -8.03 -14.69
CA ARG A 75 23.15 -8.54 -15.38
C ARG A 75 24.27 -7.51 -15.27
N HIS A 76 25.45 -8.06 -15.01
CA HIS A 76 26.76 -7.43 -14.86
C HIS A 76 27.14 -6.52 -16.02
#